data_AF-A0A937NCG0-F1
#
_entry.id   AF-A0A937NCG0-F1
#
_cell.length_a   1.000
_cell.length_b   1.000
_cell.length_c   1.000
_cell.angle_alpha   90.00
_cell.angle_beta   90.00
_cell.angle_gamma   90.00
#
_symmetry.space_group_name_H-M   'P 1'
#
loop_
_entity.id
_entity.type
_entity.pdbx_description
1 polymer ?
#
loop_
_entity_poly.entity_id
_entity_poly.type
_entity_poly.pdbx_seq_one_letter_code
_entity_poly.pdbx_strand_id
1 'polypeptide(L)'
;MKSVVRTLLSLSLAVVIAMPLVAQEKKTRKVRKKPDPAAGILKKLEKAELTEEQVAKIKTLAAATAEKTKEARAKAALTDEQKAAMKKAREEGKKGDELKKAVTLTEEQKAAMKEARDCQAAMMKEVMGLLTAEQKEKAGIKERGKKGGKKGGERKPRAKKKAAE
;
A
#
# COMPACT_ATOMS: atom_id res chain seq x y z
N MET A 1 -35.23 -47.32 -33.19
CA MET A 1 -35.52 -46.24 -32.21
C MET A 1 -35.04 -46.50 -30.78
N LYS A 2 -34.82 -47.76 -30.33
CA LYS A 2 -34.41 -48.07 -28.94
C LYS A 2 -32.91 -47.85 -28.64
N SER A 3 -32.06 -47.84 -29.68
CA SER A 3 -30.60 -47.64 -29.55
C SER A 3 -30.21 -46.16 -29.53
N VAL A 4 -30.92 -45.30 -30.25
CA VAL A 4 -30.64 -43.86 -30.36
C VAL A 4 -31.01 -43.11 -29.07
N VAL A 5 -32.08 -43.53 -28.39
CA VAL A 5 -32.49 -42.95 -27.09
C VAL A 5 -31.49 -43.30 -25.99
N ARG A 6 -30.88 -44.49 -26.04
CA ARG A 6 -29.87 -44.92 -25.06
C ARG A 6 -28.53 -44.21 -25.24
N THR A 7 -28.12 -43.91 -26.48
CA THR A 7 -26.89 -43.15 -26.74
C THR A 7 -27.02 -41.65 -26.45
N LEU A 8 -28.23 -41.07 -26.60
CA LEU A 8 -28.49 -39.69 -26.18
C LEU A 8 -28.54 -39.53 -24.65
N LEU A 9 -29.10 -40.52 -23.93
CA LEU A 9 -29.21 -40.48 -22.47
C LEU A 9 -27.85 -40.67 -21.76
N SER A 10 -26.93 -41.45 -22.35
CA SER A 10 -25.59 -41.66 -21.80
C SER A 10 -24.66 -40.46 -22.03
N LEU A 11 -24.87 -39.68 -23.11
CA LEU A 11 -24.11 -38.45 -23.33
C LEU A 11 -24.52 -37.32 -22.37
N SER A 12 -25.79 -37.25 -21.95
CA SER A 12 -26.26 -36.25 -20.98
C SER A 12 -25.78 -36.54 -19.55
N LEU A 13 -25.50 -37.79 -19.20
CA LEU A 13 -25.04 -38.15 -17.84
C LEU A 13 -23.53 -37.87 -17.62
N ALA A 14 -22.74 -37.81 -18.69
CA ALA A 14 -21.31 -37.52 -18.62
C ALA A 14 -20.97 -36.02 -18.48
N VAL A 15 -21.88 -35.11 -18.85
CA VAL A 15 -21.64 -33.65 -18.74
C VAL A 15 -21.92 -33.12 -17.33
N VAL A 16 -22.70 -33.83 -16.51
CA VAL A 16 -23.10 -33.38 -15.17
C VAL A 16 -22.04 -33.66 -14.09
N ILE A 17 -21.06 -34.52 -14.36
CA ILE A 17 -20.02 -34.91 -13.37
C ILE A 17 -18.79 -33.97 -13.43
N ALA A 18 -18.67 -33.11 -14.44
CA ALA A 18 -17.52 -32.22 -14.65
C ALA A 18 -17.72 -30.78 -14.15
N MET A 19 -18.76 -30.49 -13.37
CA MET A 19 -18.85 -29.23 -12.64
C MET A 19 -18.67 -29.47 -11.15
N PRO A 20 -17.44 -29.37 -10.60
CA PRO A 20 -17.35 -28.87 -9.25
C PRO A 20 -17.87 -27.44 -9.35
N LEU A 21 -19.09 -27.22 -8.84
CA LEU A 21 -19.54 -25.92 -8.39
C LEU A 21 -18.41 -25.39 -7.50
N VAL A 22 -17.54 -24.59 -8.09
CA VAL A 22 -16.71 -23.65 -7.36
C VAL A 22 -17.71 -22.65 -6.81
N ALA A 23 -18.37 -23.04 -5.72
CA ALA A 23 -18.77 -22.13 -4.69
C ALA A 23 -17.49 -21.43 -4.25
N GLN A 24 -17.09 -20.41 -5.02
CA GLN A 24 -16.27 -19.33 -4.51
C GLN A 24 -17.10 -18.79 -3.36
N GLU A 25 -16.83 -19.32 -2.16
CA GLU A 25 -17.06 -18.60 -0.92
C GLU A 25 -16.55 -17.20 -1.19
N LYS A 26 -17.49 -16.29 -1.46
CA LYS A 26 -17.23 -14.86 -1.44
C LYS A 26 -16.74 -14.63 -0.03
N LYS A 27 -15.42 -14.65 0.16
CA LYS A 27 -14.74 -14.14 1.34
C LYS A 27 -15.42 -12.81 1.58
N THR A 28 -16.30 -12.78 2.58
CA THR A 28 -17.02 -11.58 2.98
C THR A 28 -15.93 -10.54 3.17
N ARG A 29 -15.84 -9.59 2.25
CA ARG A 29 -14.85 -8.53 2.30
C ARG A 29 -15.14 -7.83 3.61
N LYS A 30 -14.33 -8.10 4.64
CA LYS A 30 -14.42 -7.43 5.94
C LYS A 30 -14.59 -5.95 5.63
N VAL A 31 -15.69 -5.36 6.09
CA VAL A 31 -15.96 -3.93 5.99
C VAL A 31 -14.70 -3.26 6.52
N ARG A 32 -13.92 -2.66 5.61
CA ARG A 32 -12.67 -2.01 5.99
C ARG A 32 -13.09 -0.78 6.78
N LYS A 33 -12.98 -0.87 8.12
CA LYS A 33 -13.04 0.31 9.00
C LYS A 33 -12.14 1.38 8.36
N LYS A 34 -12.64 2.62 8.31
CA LYS A 34 -11.86 3.75 7.79
C LYS A 34 -10.48 3.71 8.47
N PRO A 35 -9.38 3.68 7.69
CA PRO A 35 -8.06 3.57 8.28
C PRO A 35 -7.83 4.79 9.18
N ASP A 36 -7.52 4.53 10.46
CA ASP A 36 -7.16 5.58 11.41
C ASP A 36 -5.93 6.33 10.86
N PRO A 37 -6.01 7.66 10.66
CA PRO A 37 -4.91 8.45 10.14
C PRO A 37 -3.65 8.38 11.01
N ALA A 38 -3.80 8.10 12.31
CA ALA A 38 -2.69 7.95 13.24
C ALA A 38 -2.10 6.53 13.28
N ALA A 39 -2.77 5.51 12.75
CA ALA A 39 -2.37 4.10 12.91
C ALA A 39 -0.93 3.83 12.42
N GLY A 40 -0.51 4.47 11.33
CA GLY A 40 0.85 4.33 10.81
C GLY A 40 1.92 4.96 11.71
N ILE A 41 1.57 6.01 12.45
CA ILE A 41 2.46 6.70 13.40
C ILE A 41 2.50 5.92 14.70
N LEU A 42 1.34 5.56 15.25
CA LEU A 42 1.23 4.78 16.48
C LEU A 42 1.92 3.43 16.35
N LYS A 43 1.83 2.76 15.20
CA LYS A 43 2.58 1.51 14.93
C LYS A 43 4.10 1.70 14.95
N LYS A 44 4.61 2.87 14.55
CA LYS A 44 6.06 3.17 14.63
C LYS A 44 6.50 3.50 16.06
N LEU A 45 5.58 4.01 16.87
CA LEU A 45 5.80 4.44 18.24
C LEU A 45 5.28 3.43 19.28
N GLU A 46 4.89 2.23 18.85
CA GLU A 46 4.32 1.21 19.72
C GLU A 46 5.29 0.80 20.84
N LYS A 47 6.59 0.81 20.53
CA LYS A 47 7.67 0.54 21.51
C LYS A 47 7.99 1.72 22.42
N ALA A 48 7.49 2.92 22.11
CA ALA A 48 7.80 4.13 22.85
C ALA A 48 6.93 4.33 24.09
N GLU A 49 6.01 3.41 24.42
CA GLU A 49 5.17 3.49 25.63
C GLU A 49 4.58 4.90 25.80
N LEU A 50 3.84 5.34 24.77
CA LEU A 50 3.26 6.68 24.74
C LEU A 50 2.21 6.84 25.83
N THR A 51 2.18 8.00 26.48
CA THR A 51 1.09 8.36 27.40
C THR A 51 -0.21 8.60 26.63
N GLU A 52 -1.35 8.48 27.32
CA GLU A 52 -2.66 8.73 26.70
C GLU A 52 -2.76 10.15 26.11
N GLU A 53 -2.19 11.14 26.78
CA GLU A 53 -2.11 12.51 26.29
C GLU A 53 -1.28 12.64 25.00
N GLN A 54 -0.15 11.93 24.92
CA GLN A 54 0.68 11.90 23.71
C GLN A 54 -0.08 11.23 22.56
N VAL A 55 -0.77 10.13 22.82
CA VAL A 55 -1.61 9.43 21.83
C VAL A 55 -2.73 10.34 21.34
N ALA A 56 -3.41 11.06 22.23
CA ALA A 56 -4.46 12.01 21.87
C ALA A 56 -3.92 13.14 20.98
N LYS A 57 -2.80 13.77 21.35
CA LYS A 57 -2.14 14.81 20.54
C LYS A 57 -1.74 14.28 19.16
N ILE A 58 -1.15 13.08 19.08
CA ILE A 58 -0.78 12.44 17.81
C ILE A 58 -2.01 12.20 16.94
N LYS A 59 -3.13 11.75 17.50
CA LYS A 59 -4.38 11.54 16.76
C LYS A 59 -4.94 12.84 16.19
N THR A 60 -4.93 13.92 16.98
CA THR A 60 -5.38 15.24 16.53
C THR A 60 -4.50 15.78 15.39
N LEU A 61 -3.16 15.69 15.54
CA LEU A 61 -2.22 16.10 14.51
C LEU A 61 -2.35 15.26 13.23
N ALA A 62 -2.55 13.95 13.37
CA ALA A 62 -2.76 13.05 12.25
C ALA A 62 -4.07 13.33 11.52
N ALA A 63 -5.16 13.63 12.23
CA ALA A 63 -6.44 13.99 11.63
C ALA A 63 -6.35 15.31 10.85
N ALA A 64 -5.77 16.35 11.46
CA ALA A 64 -5.58 17.65 10.80
C ALA A 64 -4.69 17.55 9.55
N THR A 65 -3.63 16.73 9.63
CA THR A 65 -2.74 16.49 8.49
C THR A 65 -3.39 15.61 7.43
N ALA A 66 -4.24 14.66 7.81
CA ALA A 66 -4.93 13.78 6.87
C ALA A 66 -5.84 14.55 5.92
N GLU A 67 -6.59 15.54 6.42
CA GLU A 67 -7.44 16.40 5.58
C GLU A 67 -6.60 17.22 4.59
N LYS A 68 -5.56 17.93 5.07
CA LYS A 68 -4.64 18.70 4.20
C LYS A 68 -3.95 17.82 3.14
N THR A 69 -3.52 16.63 3.55
CA THR A 69 -2.85 15.68 2.65
C THR A 69 -3.83 15.10 1.63
N LYS A 70 -5.11 14.94 1.98
CA LYS A 70 -6.14 14.42 1.07
C LYS A 70 -6.40 15.40 -0.07
N GLU A 71 -6.50 16.69 0.21
CA GLU A 71 -6.66 17.73 -0.81
C GLU A 71 -5.44 17.80 -1.73
N ALA A 72 -4.23 17.85 -1.16
CA ALA A 72 -3.00 17.83 -1.94
C ALA A 72 -2.86 16.56 -2.80
N ARG A 73 -3.29 15.39 -2.27
CA ARG A 73 -3.31 14.13 -3.06
C ARG A 73 -4.36 14.12 -4.16
N ALA A 74 -5.50 14.77 -3.96
CA ALA A 74 -6.51 14.90 -5.00
C ALA A 74 -5.97 15.76 -6.17
N LYS A 75 -5.27 16.86 -5.87
CA LYS A 75 -4.56 17.69 -6.87
C LYS A 75 -3.40 16.93 -7.54
N ALA A 76 -2.73 16.06 -6.80
CA ALA A 76 -1.67 15.18 -7.32
C ALA A 76 -2.19 13.90 -8.00
N ALA A 77 -3.51 13.74 -8.17
CA ALA A 77 -4.06 12.53 -8.76
C ALA A 77 -3.62 12.42 -10.23
N LEU A 78 -3.20 11.21 -10.62
CA LEU A 78 -2.87 10.92 -12.01
C LEU A 78 -4.13 11.01 -12.88
N THR A 79 -3.99 11.56 -14.08
CA THR A 79 -5.01 11.49 -15.12
C THR A 79 -5.18 10.05 -15.58
N ASP A 80 -6.28 9.74 -16.27
CA ASP A 80 -6.52 8.37 -16.74
C ASP A 80 -5.51 7.93 -17.81
N GLU A 81 -5.02 8.86 -18.62
CA GLU A 81 -3.92 8.65 -19.57
C GLU A 81 -2.61 8.30 -18.87
N GLN A 82 -2.27 9.03 -17.80
CA GLN A 82 -1.10 8.74 -16.97
C GLN A 82 -1.24 7.38 -16.25
N LYS A 83 -2.44 7.04 -15.78
CA LYS A 83 -2.70 5.69 -15.20
C LYS A 83 -2.54 4.59 -16.25
N ALA A 84 -3.01 4.81 -17.48
CA ALA A 84 -2.87 3.87 -18.59
C ALA A 84 -1.41 3.67 -18.99
N ALA A 85 -0.63 4.76 -19.09
CA ALA A 85 0.81 4.70 -19.35
C ALA A 85 1.58 3.96 -18.24
N MET A 86 1.24 4.19 -16.96
CA MET A 86 1.78 3.40 -15.84
C MET A 86 1.42 1.93 -15.95
N LYS A 87 0.19 1.60 -16.35
CA LYS A 87 -0.28 0.22 -16.48
C LYS A 87 0.48 -0.51 -17.60
N LYS A 88 0.58 0.10 -18.78
CA LYS A 88 1.36 -0.44 -19.91
C LYS A 88 2.83 -0.63 -19.55
N ALA A 89 3.45 0.35 -18.90
CA ALA A 89 4.83 0.22 -18.44
C ALA A 89 5.01 -0.95 -17.44
N ARG A 90 4.03 -1.22 -16.57
CA ARG A 90 4.06 -2.39 -15.68
C ARG A 90 3.91 -3.70 -16.45
N GLU A 91 3.04 -3.75 -17.45
CA GLU A 91 2.83 -4.91 -18.32
C GLU A 91 4.08 -5.20 -19.17
N GLU A 92 4.80 -4.15 -19.59
CA GLU A 92 6.13 -4.22 -20.23
C GLU A 92 7.25 -4.62 -19.25
N GLY A 93 6.94 -4.85 -17.97
CA GLY A 93 7.90 -5.31 -16.97
C GLY A 93 8.79 -4.22 -16.36
N LYS A 94 8.59 -2.94 -16.71
CA LYS A 94 9.33 -1.81 -16.13
C LYS A 94 9.08 -1.71 -14.64
N LYS A 95 10.14 -1.52 -13.85
CA LYS A 95 10.06 -1.47 -12.38
C LYS A 95 10.79 -0.27 -11.82
N GLY A 96 10.39 0.15 -10.62
CA GLY A 96 11.09 1.20 -9.88
C GLY A 96 11.12 2.52 -10.64
N ASP A 97 12.33 3.01 -10.93
CA ASP A 97 12.53 4.30 -11.59
C ASP A 97 12.15 4.31 -13.07
N GLU A 98 12.20 3.16 -13.77
CA GLU A 98 11.74 3.08 -15.16
C GLU A 98 10.23 3.33 -15.25
N LEU A 99 9.48 2.85 -14.27
CA LEU A 99 8.05 3.09 -14.18
C LEU A 99 7.75 4.56 -13.90
N LYS A 100 8.54 5.20 -13.02
CA LYS A 100 8.39 6.63 -12.72
C LYS A 100 8.67 7.50 -13.94
N LYS A 101 9.64 7.11 -14.76
CA LYS A 101 9.97 7.81 -16.01
C LYS A 101 8.93 7.59 -17.11
N ALA A 102 8.17 6.50 -17.05
CA ALA A 102 7.11 6.21 -18.02
C ALA A 102 5.92 7.19 -17.95
N VAL A 103 5.83 8.00 -16.88
CA VAL A 103 4.82 9.03 -16.73
C VAL A 103 5.42 10.35 -16.32
N THR A 104 5.28 11.33 -17.19
CA THR A 104 5.61 12.73 -16.88
C THR A 104 4.46 13.34 -16.10
N LEU A 105 4.77 13.78 -14.90
CA LEU A 105 3.84 14.51 -14.04
C LEU A 105 3.85 15.99 -14.39
N THR A 106 2.68 16.64 -14.29
CA THR A 106 2.59 18.10 -14.44
C THR A 106 3.29 18.80 -13.27
N GLU A 107 3.69 20.05 -13.48
CA GLU A 107 4.29 20.87 -12.40
C GLU A 107 3.32 21.03 -11.22
N GLU A 108 2.01 21.15 -11.48
CA GLU A 108 0.97 21.18 -10.46
C GLU A 108 0.89 19.87 -9.65
N GLN A 109 0.95 18.70 -10.32
CA GLN A 109 0.97 17.41 -9.63
C GLN A 109 2.24 17.22 -8.80
N LYS A 110 3.40 17.69 -9.30
CA LYS A 110 4.66 17.67 -8.55
C LYS A 110 4.60 18.58 -7.33
N ALA A 111 4.08 19.80 -7.49
CA ALA A 111 3.90 20.76 -6.40
C ALA A 111 2.96 20.22 -5.32
N ALA A 112 1.81 19.67 -5.71
CA ALA A 112 0.85 19.07 -4.80
C ALA A 112 1.42 17.83 -4.07
N MET A 113 2.25 17.01 -4.74
CA MET A 113 2.98 15.94 -4.07
C MET A 113 4.03 16.46 -3.08
N LYS A 114 4.72 17.55 -3.41
CA LYS A 114 5.69 18.18 -2.51
C LYS A 114 4.97 18.74 -1.28
N GLU A 115 3.87 19.45 -1.46
CA GLU A 115 3.03 19.97 -0.39
C GLU A 115 2.53 18.83 0.53
N ALA A 116 2.00 17.76 -0.04
CA ALA A 116 1.59 16.58 0.73
C ALA A 116 2.75 15.97 1.56
N ARG A 117 3.98 15.95 1.00
CA ARG A 117 5.16 15.47 1.73
C ARG A 117 5.60 16.44 2.82
N ASP A 118 5.56 17.73 2.57
CA ASP A 118 5.95 18.76 3.51
C ASP A 118 4.98 18.80 4.70
N CYS A 119 3.67 18.66 4.46
CA CYS A 119 2.67 18.51 5.52
C CYS A 119 2.93 17.27 6.39
N GLN A 120 3.24 16.12 5.77
CA GLN A 120 3.59 14.91 6.51
C GLN A 120 4.90 15.05 7.28
N ALA A 121 5.90 15.71 6.71
CA ALA A 121 7.18 15.95 7.37
C ALA A 121 7.03 16.89 8.57
N ALA A 122 6.24 17.95 8.45
CA ALA A 122 5.93 18.87 9.54
C ALA A 122 5.22 18.15 10.69
N MET A 123 4.18 17.36 10.39
CA MET A 123 3.49 16.53 11.38
C MET A 123 4.47 15.57 12.08
N MET A 124 5.32 14.87 11.34
CA MET A 124 6.30 13.97 11.96
C MET A 124 7.30 14.73 12.83
N LYS A 125 7.69 15.96 12.47
CA LYS A 125 8.56 16.81 13.30
C LYS A 125 7.89 17.17 14.62
N GLU A 126 6.61 17.53 14.60
CA GLU A 126 5.83 17.81 15.81
C GLU A 126 5.65 16.57 16.67
N VAL A 127 5.31 15.43 16.07
CA VAL A 127 5.23 14.14 16.78
C VAL A 127 6.57 13.81 17.45
N MET A 128 7.70 14.02 16.77
CA MET A 128 9.02 13.84 17.36
C MET A 128 9.33 14.85 18.47
N GLY A 129 8.73 16.04 18.44
CA GLY A 129 8.82 17.02 19.52
C GLY A 129 8.06 16.59 20.78
N LEU A 130 7.03 15.76 20.65
CA LEU A 130 6.25 15.23 21.78
C LEU A 130 6.94 14.08 22.52
N LEU A 131 7.92 13.42 21.90
CA LEU A 131 8.60 12.25 22.47
C LEU A 131 9.80 12.66 23.33
N THR A 132 9.97 11.98 24.46
CA THR A 132 11.20 12.08 25.26
C THR A 132 12.37 11.39 24.55
N ALA A 133 13.61 11.66 25.00
CA ALA A 133 14.80 11.01 24.44
C ALA A 133 14.73 9.47 24.55
N GLU A 134 14.27 8.97 25.70
CA GLU A 134 14.08 7.53 25.94
C GLU A 134 13.02 6.93 25.01
N GLN A 135 11.92 7.63 24.78
CA GLN A 135 10.86 7.19 23.87
C GLN A 135 11.34 7.14 22.41
N LYS A 136 12.17 8.09 21.99
CA LYS A 136 12.80 8.09 20.66
C LYS A 136 13.75 6.91 20.48
N GLU A 137 14.55 6.62 21.51
CA GLU A 137 15.46 5.49 21.51
C GLU A 137 14.71 4.15 21.46
N LYS A 138 13.67 3.98 22.29
CA LYS A 138 12.81 2.79 22.30
C LYS A 138 12.08 2.58 20.97
N ALA A 139 11.62 3.66 20.31
CA ALA A 139 11.06 3.61 18.97
C ALA A 139 12.09 3.30 17.86
N GLY A 140 13.38 3.21 18.18
CA GLY A 140 14.46 3.00 17.22
C GLY A 140 14.72 4.22 16.34
N ILE A 141 14.26 5.40 16.76
CA ILE A 141 14.43 6.65 16.03
C ILE A 141 15.80 7.23 16.40
N LYS A 142 16.83 6.71 15.73
CA LYS A 142 18.17 7.28 15.84
C LYS A 142 18.15 8.71 15.32
N GLU A 143 18.65 9.65 16.12
CA GLU A 143 18.93 10.99 15.63
C GLU A 143 19.73 10.93 14.34
N ARG A 144 19.33 11.78 13.40
CA ARG A 144 19.87 11.88 12.05
C ARG A 144 21.29 12.47 12.11
N GLY A 145 22.22 11.68 12.67
CA GLY A 145 23.60 12.07 12.95
C GLY A 145 24.50 10.87 13.36
N LYS A 146 23.95 9.80 13.92
CA LYS A 146 24.68 8.56 14.26
C LYS A 146 24.40 7.39 13.29
N LYS A 147 24.44 7.65 11.98
CA LYS A 147 24.57 6.58 10.98
C LYS A 147 25.94 6.66 10.32
N GLY A 148 26.96 6.27 11.10
CA GLY A 148 28.19 5.73 10.55
C GLY A 148 27.87 4.66 9.52
N GLY A 149 28.64 4.65 8.45
CA GLY A 149 28.41 3.85 7.25
C GLY A 149 28.09 2.39 7.56
N LYS A 150 26.94 1.94 7.10
CA LYS A 150 26.80 0.55 6.66
C LYS A 150 26.42 0.58 5.18
N LYS A 151 27.48 0.67 4.36
CA LYS A 151 27.53 0.12 3.01
C LYS A 151 26.89 -1.26 3.02
N GLY A 152 26.13 -1.59 1.97
CA GLY A 152 25.92 -2.96 1.53
C GLY A 152 25.26 -3.91 2.54
N GLY A 153 24.02 -3.64 2.94
CA GLY A 153 23.15 -4.71 3.41
C GLY A 153 22.68 -5.52 2.21
N GLU A 154 23.36 -6.64 1.96
CA GLU A 154 23.04 -7.69 1.00
C GLU A 154 21.52 -7.85 0.80
N ARG A 155 21.01 -7.34 -0.33
CA ARG A 155 19.62 -7.62 -0.73
C ARG A 155 19.59 -9.07 -1.18
N LYS A 156 19.18 -9.96 -0.27
CA LYS A 156 18.85 -11.36 -0.55
C LYS A 156 18.05 -11.41 -1.87
N PRO A 157 18.55 -12.08 -2.94
CA PRO A 157 17.87 -12.06 -4.23
C PRO A 157 16.48 -12.67 -4.06
N ARG A 158 15.45 -11.90 -4.42
CA ARG A 158 14.11 -12.44 -4.61
C ARG A 158 14.23 -13.52 -5.69
N ALA A 159 14.18 -14.79 -5.28
CA ALA A 159 14.12 -15.91 -6.19
C ALA A 159 13.03 -15.63 -7.22
N LYS A 160 13.44 -15.44 -8.48
CA LYS A 160 12.54 -15.54 -9.63
C LYS A 160 11.98 -16.96 -9.55
N LYS A 161 10.71 -17.10 -9.19
CA LYS A 161 9.98 -18.36 -9.39
C LYS A 161 9.96 -18.54 -10.91
N LYS A 162 10.86 -19.42 -11.37
CA LYS A 162 10.95 -19.87 -12.76
C LYS A 162 9.58 -20.43 -13.16
N ALA A 163 9.26 -20.21 -14.43
CA ALA A 163 8.24 -20.94 -15.16
C ALA A 163 8.41 -22.45 -14.92
N ALA A 164 7.27 -23.09 -14.65
CA ALA A 164 6.96 -24.49 -14.86
C ALA A 164 5.44 -24.47 -15.03
N GLU A 165 4.82 -24.97 -16.08
CA GLU A 165 5.20 -25.72 -17.28
C GLU A 165 4.02 -25.48 -18.24
#